data_AF-A0A0A9WR55-F1
#
_entry.id   AF-A0A0A9WR55-F1
#
_cell.length_a   1.000
_cell.length_b   1.000
_cell.length_c   1.000
_cell.angle_alpha   90.00
_cell.angle_beta   90.00
_cell.angle_gamma   90.00
#
_symmetry.space_group_name_H-M   'P 1'
#
loop_
_entity.id
_entity.type
_entity.pdbx_description
1 polymer ?
#
loop_
_entity_poly.entity_id
_entity_poly.type
_entity_poly.pdbx_seq_one_letter_code
_entity_poly.pdbx_strand_id
1 'polypeptide(L)'
;MYKGKLLKDDYNVKDIQEKSQIVVLGSANPTLLPPKETVIFEEDLTAKQKGQLKILEPPGLVNLGNTCYANSIVQLLRSIPELHTLLDRYASLSNSHLSRQPSSQLVLSLGRLFTSMGSTSESAFAPIEFITYLRQAVS
;
A
#
# COMPACT_ATOMS: atom_id res chain seq x y z
N MET A 1 32.66 -42.86 -0.29
CA MET A 1 31.50 -43.66 0.14
C MET A 1 31.53 -43.79 1.66
N TYR A 2 30.49 -43.36 2.36
CA TYR A 2 30.23 -43.86 3.72
C TYR A 2 29.81 -45.34 3.58
N LYS A 3 30.81 -46.22 3.55
CA LYS A 3 30.71 -47.54 2.91
C LYS A 3 29.91 -48.48 3.83
N GLY A 4 28.68 -48.83 3.41
CA GLY A 4 27.95 -49.99 3.92
C GLY A 4 26.98 -49.76 5.10
N LYS A 5 26.73 -48.53 5.54
CA LYS A 5 25.71 -48.24 6.56
C LYS A 5 24.51 -47.52 5.96
N LEU A 6 23.33 -48.11 6.10
CA LEU A 6 22.04 -47.47 5.80
C LEU A 6 21.76 -46.43 6.88
N LEU A 7 21.77 -45.15 6.50
CA LEU A 7 21.37 -44.05 7.37
C LEU A 7 19.84 -44.06 7.45
N LYS A 8 19.29 -44.20 8.65
CA LYS A 8 17.85 -44.04 8.91
C LYS A 8 17.53 -42.56 9.12
N ASP A 9 16.25 -42.19 9.03
CA ASP A 9 15.81 -40.79 9.09
C ASP A 9 16.21 -40.06 10.39
N ASP A 10 16.40 -40.79 11.49
CA ASP A 10 16.80 -40.25 12.81
C ASP A 10 18.34 -40.15 13.00
N TYR A 11 19.14 -40.25 11.94
CA TYR A 11 20.60 -40.29 12.07
C TYR A 11 21.20 -38.91 12.36
N ASN A 12 22.09 -38.84 13.35
CA ASN A 12 22.71 -37.58 13.76
C ASN A 12 23.80 -37.16 12.77
N VAL A 13 23.61 -36.01 12.11
CA VAL A 13 24.49 -35.51 11.03
C VAL A 13 25.93 -35.27 11.52
N LYS A 14 26.11 -35.05 12.82
CA LYS A 14 27.42 -34.84 13.45
C LYS A 14 28.34 -36.07 13.43
N ASP A 15 27.78 -37.26 13.26
CA ASP A 15 28.53 -38.52 13.24
C ASP A 15 29.07 -38.86 11.84
N ILE A 16 28.78 -38.01 10.84
CA ILE A 16 29.23 -38.17 9.47
C ILE A 16 30.60 -37.49 9.31
N GLN A 17 31.61 -38.26 8.92
CA GLN A 17 32.94 -37.73 8.66
C GLN A 17 32.92 -36.70 7.53
N GLU A 18 33.61 -35.56 7.73
CA GLU A 18 33.76 -34.53 6.72
C GLU A 18 34.34 -35.10 5.42
N LYS A 19 33.85 -34.59 4.27
CA LYS A 19 34.19 -35.06 2.90
C LYS A 19 33.72 -36.48 2.54
N SER A 20 32.81 -37.07 3.31
CA SER A 20 32.18 -38.34 2.95
C SER A 20 31.22 -38.19 1.76
N GLN A 21 31.38 -39.03 0.74
CA GLN A 21 30.36 -39.18 -0.31
C GLN A 21 29.17 -39.96 0.23
N ILE A 22 28.03 -39.28 0.34
CA ILE A 22 26.71 -39.84 0.67
C ILE A 22 25.98 -40.09 -0.65
N VAL A 23 25.44 -41.29 -0.83
CA VAL A 23 24.58 -41.62 -1.97
C VAL A 23 23.15 -41.61 -1.47
N VAL A 24 22.37 -40.62 -1.89
CA VAL A 24 20.96 -40.49 -1.51
C VAL A 24 20.14 -41.34 -2.48
N LEU A 25 19.49 -42.39 -1.97
CA LEU A 25 18.40 -43.03 -2.70
C LEU A 25 17.14 -42.21 -2.45
N GLY A 26 16.58 -41.61 -3.50
CA GLY A 26 15.32 -40.90 -3.40
C GLY A 26 14.21 -41.86 -2.98
N SER A 27 13.57 -41.59 -1.84
CA SER A 27 12.34 -42.27 -1.47
C SER A 27 11.21 -41.79 -2.38
N ALA A 28 10.51 -42.72 -3.05
CA ALA A 28 9.27 -42.44 -3.76
C ALA A 28 8.11 -42.30 -2.75
N ASN A 29 8.16 -41.27 -1.90
CA ASN A 29 7.04 -40.87 -1.05
C ASN A 29 6.34 -39.65 -1.69
N PRO A 30 5.03 -39.51 -1.47
CA PRO A 30 4.12 -38.88 -2.42
C PRO A 30 4.54 -37.45 -2.72
N THR A 31 4.54 -37.17 -4.01
CA THR A 31 4.58 -35.87 -4.67
C THR A 31 4.25 -34.73 -3.71
N LEU A 32 5.17 -33.76 -3.57
CA LEU A 32 4.91 -32.49 -2.90
C LEU A 32 3.49 -32.05 -3.28
N LEU A 33 2.60 -31.99 -2.29
CA LEU A 33 1.22 -31.57 -2.53
C LEU A 33 1.31 -30.21 -3.22
N PRO A 34 0.65 -30.02 -4.38
CA PRO A 34 0.63 -28.73 -5.02
C PRO A 34 0.17 -27.68 -3.99
N PRO A 35 0.70 -26.45 -4.06
CA PRO A 35 0.24 -25.37 -3.20
C PRO A 35 -1.28 -25.37 -3.15
N LYS A 36 -1.85 -25.51 -1.94
CA LYS A 36 -3.30 -25.56 -1.73
C LYS A 36 -3.98 -24.25 -2.16
N GLU A 37 -3.21 -23.17 -2.19
CA GLU A 37 -3.65 -21.86 -2.60
C GLU A 37 -3.51 -21.74 -4.11
N THR A 38 -4.65 -21.52 -4.77
CA THR A 38 -4.71 -21.22 -6.19
C THR A 38 -3.93 -19.94 -6.45
N VAL A 39 -2.99 -19.96 -7.39
CA VAL A 39 -2.30 -18.75 -7.86
C VAL A 39 -3.35 -17.85 -8.50
N ILE A 40 -3.66 -16.72 -7.85
CA ILE A 40 -4.54 -15.69 -8.39
C ILE A 40 -3.63 -14.64 -9.03
N PHE A 41 -3.84 -14.36 -10.31
CA PHE A 41 -3.07 -13.34 -11.03
C PHE A 41 -3.59 -11.95 -10.67
N GLU A 42 -2.69 -10.97 -10.71
CA GLU A 42 -3.07 -9.58 -10.42
C GLU A 42 -4.16 -9.09 -11.39
N GLU A 43 -4.19 -9.56 -12.63
CA GLU A 43 -5.21 -9.20 -13.63
C GLU A 43 -6.63 -9.59 -13.21
N ASP A 44 -6.78 -10.70 -12.48
CA ASP A 44 -8.06 -11.26 -12.05
C ASP A 44 -8.61 -10.57 -10.78
N LEU A 45 -7.79 -9.76 -10.11
CA LEU A 45 -8.20 -9.03 -8.92
C LEU A 45 -9.03 -7.78 -9.29
N THR A 46 -10.15 -7.60 -8.61
CA THR A 46 -10.94 -6.36 -8.71
C THR A 46 -10.12 -5.17 -8.17
N ALA A 47 -10.33 -3.95 -8.68
CA ALA A 47 -9.63 -2.74 -8.22
C ALA A 47 -9.67 -2.54 -6.68
N LYS A 48 -10.79 -2.93 -6.03
CA LYS A 48 -10.91 -2.93 -4.56
C LYS A 48 -9.98 -3.94 -3.88
N GLN A 49 -9.84 -5.14 -4.45
CA GLN A 49 -8.94 -6.19 -3.94
C GLN A 49 -7.47 -5.80 -4.15
N LYS A 50 -7.14 -5.19 -5.30
CA LYS A 50 -5.82 -4.59 -5.55
C LYS A 50 -5.48 -3.48 -4.56
N GLY A 51 -6.46 -2.64 -4.22
CA GLY A 51 -6.29 -1.59 -3.20
C GLY A 51 -6.01 -2.16 -1.81
N GLN A 52 -6.69 -3.24 -1.39
CA GLN A 52 -6.45 -3.91 -0.11
C GLN A 52 -5.05 -4.52 -0.04
N LEU A 53 -4.56 -5.06 -1.16
CA LEU A 53 -3.24 -5.65 -1.27
C LEU A 53 -2.13 -4.61 -1.49
N LYS A 54 -2.46 -3.30 -1.51
CA LYS A 54 -1.54 -2.19 -1.83
C LYS A 54 -0.79 -2.36 -3.16
N ILE A 55 -1.39 -3.10 -4.10
CA ILE A 55 -0.87 -3.31 -5.45
C ILE A 55 -1.22 -2.09 -6.33
N LEU A 56 -2.27 -1.34 -5.96
CA LEU A 56 -2.71 -0.19 -6.73
C LEU A 56 -1.78 1.02 -6.54
N GLU A 57 -1.42 1.66 -7.65
CA GLU A 57 -0.75 2.96 -7.62
C GLU A 57 -1.61 4.01 -6.90
N PRO A 58 -0.98 5.01 -6.24
CA PRO A 58 -1.72 6.10 -5.62
C PRO A 58 -2.60 6.82 -6.64
N PRO A 59 -3.85 7.17 -6.29
CA PRO A 59 -4.76 7.81 -7.24
C PRO A 59 -4.27 9.20 -7.64
N GLY A 60 -4.40 9.51 -8.93
CA GLY A 60 -4.18 10.84 -9.47
C GLY A 60 -5.30 11.83 -9.15
N LEU A 61 -5.17 13.06 -9.65
CA LEU A 61 -6.21 14.10 -9.54
C LEU A 61 -6.75 14.47 -10.92
N VAL A 62 -8.07 14.50 -11.05
CA VAL A 62 -8.75 14.94 -12.28
C VAL A 62 -8.49 16.44 -12.47
N ASN A 63 -8.06 16.83 -13.68
CA ASN A 63 -7.92 18.23 -14.03
C ASN A 63 -9.30 18.82 -14.37
N LEU A 64 -9.78 19.76 -13.54
CA LEU A 64 -11.09 20.42 -13.66
C LEU A 64 -11.00 21.75 -14.45
N GLY A 65 -10.15 21.79 -15.49
CA GLY A 65 -9.92 22.95 -16.34
C GLY A 65 -8.88 23.92 -15.76
N ASN A 66 -7.68 23.95 -16.36
CA ASN A 66 -6.52 24.74 -15.89
C ASN A 66 -6.16 24.54 -14.42
N THR A 67 -6.54 23.42 -13.78
CA THR A 67 -6.23 23.14 -12.37
C THR A 67 -5.00 22.25 -12.19
N CYS A 68 -4.28 21.93 -13.26
CA CYS A 68 -3.09 21.08 -13.20
C CYS A 68 -2.01 21.65 -12.26
N TYR A 69 -1.85 22.98 -12.19
CA TYR A 69 -0.93 23.62 -11.25
C TYR A 69 -1.29 23.30 -9.79
N ALA A 70 -2.58 23.35 -9.45
CA ALA A 70 -3.06 23.05 -8.11
C ALA A 70 -2.89 21.56 -7.81
N ASN A 71 -3.19 20.70 -8.79
CA ASN A 71 -3.03 19.26 -8.65
C ASN A 71 -1.57 18.87 -8.36
N SER A 72 -0.60 19.48 -9.06
CA SER A 72 0.83 19.24 -8.81
C SER A 72 1.25 19.63 -7.40
N ILE A 73 0.79 20.79 -6.90
CA ILE A 73 1.10 21.25 -5.54
C ILE A 73 0.44 20.34 -4.50
N VAL A 74 -0.81 19.94 -4.70
CA VAL A 74 -1.52 19.03 -3.76
C VAL A 74 -0.78 17.70 -3.66
N GLN A 75 -0.33 17.12 -4.78
CA GLN A 75 0.43 15.88 -4.77
C GLN A 75 1.81 16.03 -4.11
N LEU A 76 2.49 17.16 -4.33
CA LEU A 76 3.73 17.49 -3.62
C LEU A 76 3.50 17.55 -2.11
N LEU A 77 2.49 18.29 -1.65
CA LEU A 77 2.15 18.39 -0.22
C LEU A 77 1.78 17.04 0.37
N ARG A 78 1.08 16.20 -0.39
CA ARG A 78 0.71 14.84 0.05
C ARG A 78 1.91 13.95 0.30
N SER A 79 3.05 14.19 -0.35
CA SER A 79 4.26 13.40 -0.15
C SER A 79 4.91 13.60 1.24
N ILE A 80 4.47 14.61 2.00
CA ILE A 80 5.06 14.99 3.30
C ILE A 80 4.23 14.36 4.44
N PRO A 81 4.67 13.24 5.06
CA PRO A 81 3.87 12.51 6.06
C PRO A 81 3.54 13.35 7.30
N GLU A 82 4.44 14.24 7.73
CA GLU A 82 4.25 15.12 8.89
C GLU A 82 3.08 16.08 8.68
N LEU A 83 2.85 16.51 7.43
CA LEU A 83 1.74 17.39 7.09
C LEU A 83 0.39 16.69 7.33
N HIS A 84 0.28 15.39 7.05
CA HIS A 84 -0.96 14.63 7.32
C HIS A 84 -1.30 14.66 8.81
N THR A 85 -0.33 14.36 9.67
CA THR A 85 -0.53 14.37 11.12
C THR A 85 -0.94 15.75 11.64
N LEU A 86 -0.37 16.82 11.08
CA LEU A 86 -0.75 18.19 11.43
C LEU A 86 -2.17 18.53 10.97
N LEU A 87 -2.57 18.08 9.77
CA LEU A 87 -3.92 18.28 9.25
C LEU A 87 -4.98 17.53 10.08
N ASP A 88 -4.69 16.30 10.50
CA ASP A 88 -5.58 15.51 11.37
C ASP A 88 -5.74 16.18 12.74
N ARG A 89 -4.65 16.70 13.30
CA ARG A 89 -4.68 17.46 14.54
C ARG A 89 -5.45 18.77 14.37
N TYR A 90 -5.25 19.47 13.27
CA TYR A 90 -5.97 20.71 12.97
C TYR A 90 -7.48 20.46 12.86
N ALA A 91 -7.89 19.38 12.19
CA ALA A 91 -9.29 18.98 12.11
C ALA A 91 -9.90 18.67 13.48
N SER A 92 -9.13 18.01 14.37
CA SER A 92 -9.57 17.68 15.73
C SER A 92 -9.73 18.91 16.64
N LEU A 93 -8.90 19.94 16.43
CA LEU A 93 -8.93 21.19 17.21
C LEU A 93 -9.87 22.25 16.63
N SER A 94 -10.29 22.07 15.38
CA SER A 94 -11.17 23.01 14.69
C SER A 94 -12.55 23.03 15.35
N ASN A 95 -12.85 24.12 16.04
CA ASN A 95 -14.19 24.41 16.57
C ASN A 95 -15.04 25.16 15.54
N SER A 96 -16.36 25.20 15.78
CA SER A 96 -17.37 25.72 14.84
C SER A 96 -17.20 27.19 14.46
N HIS A 97 -16.42 27.97 15.23
CA HIS A 97 -16.14 29.37 14.93
C HIS A 97 -14.93 29.54 14.00
N LEU A 98 -13.82 28.83 14.28
CA LEU A 98 -12.62 28.84 13.43
C LEU A 98 -12.87 28.19 12.07
N SER A 99 -13.77 27.21 11.99
CA SER A 99 -14.16 26.55 10.75
C SER A 99 -14.98 27.42 9.78
N ARG A 100 -15.35 28.65 10.17
CA ARG A 100 -16.08 29.59 9.29
C ARG A 100 -15.14 30.50 8.50
N GLN A 101 -13.86 30.57 8.86
CA GLN A 101 -12.89 31.36 8.11
C GLN A 101 -12.52 30.64 6.80
N PRO A 102 -12.47 31.34 5.64
CA PRO A 102 -12.13 30.74 4.35
C PRO A 102 -10.78 30.00 4.35
N SER A 103 -9.79 30.54 5.04
CA SER A 103 -8.47 29.93 5.21
C SER A 103 -8.54 28.60 5.96
N SER A 104 -9.31 28.54 7.06
CA SER A 104 -9.53 27.31 7.81
C SER A 104 -10.24 26.25 6.96
N GLN A 105 -11.25 26.65 6.18
CA GLN A 105 -11.98 25.74 5.30
C GLN A 105 -11.10 25.15 4.21
N LEU A 106 -10.19 25.95 3.65
CA LEU A 106 -9.18 25.47 2.70
C LEU A 106 -8.30 24.38 3.33
N VAL A 107 -7.74 24.63 4.53
CA VAL A 107 -6.89 23.66 5.23
C VAL A 107 -7.65 22.37 5.56
N LEU A 108 -8.89 22.48 6.05
CA LEU A 108 -9.74 21.32 6.36
C LEU A 108 -10.12 20.53 5.11
N SER A 109 -10.36 21.22 3.98
CA SER A 109 -10.65 20.56 2.70
C SER A 109 -9.43 19.81 2.16
N LEU A 110 -8.21 20.30 2.39
CA LEU A 110 -6.98 19.62 2.02
C LEU A 110 -6.80 18.32 2.82
N GLY A 111 -7.02 18.35 4.13
CA GLY A 111 -6.97 17.15 4.97
C GLY A 111 -7.99 16.10 4.53
N ARG A 112 -9.24 16.51 4.28
CA ARG A 112 -10.28 15.61 3.76
C ARG A 112 -9.92 15.03 2.40
N LEU A 113 -9.35 15.84 1.50
CA LEU A 113 -8.88 15.38 0.20
C LEU A 113 -7.83 14.27 0.34
N PHE A 114 -6.85 14.42 1.23
CA PHE A 114 -5.84 13.38 1.46
C PHE A 114 -6.45 12.06 1.94
N THR A 115 -7.39 12.12 2.88
CA THR A 115 -8.10 10.94 3.39
C THR A 115 -8.96 10.28 2.31
N SER A 116 -9.71 11.07 1.54
CA SER A 116 -10.53 10.56 0.43
C SER A 116 -9.69 9.90 -0.64
N MET A 117 -8.55 10.49 -1.00
CA MET A 117 -7.62 9.87 -1.94
C MET A 117 -6.87 8.67 -1.35
N GLY A 118 -6.84 8.47 -0.03
CA GLY A 118 -6.32 7.26 0.59
C GLY A 118 -7.30 6.08 0.55
N SER A 119 -8.60 6.39 0.47
CA SER A 119 -9.68 5.41 0.55
C SER A 119 -10.27 5.02 -0.81
N THR A 120 -9.93 5.76 -1.87
CA THR A 120 -10.48 5.51 -3.20
C THR A 120 -9.80 4.33 -3.88
N SER A 121 -10.59 3.53 -4.61
CA SER A 121 -10.08 2.43 -5.46
C SER A 121 -10.03 2.81 -6.94
N GLU A 122 -10.37 4.05 -7.26
CA GLU A 122 -10.32 4.62 -8.61
C GLU A 122 -8.92 5.16 -8.91
N SER A 123 -8.52 5.18 -10.19
CA SER A 123 -7.22 5.70 -10.61
C SER A 123 -7.10 7.22 -10.54
N ALA A 124 -8.22 7.96 -10.48
CA ALA A 124 -8.24 9.42 -10.40
C ALA A 124 -9.37 9.93 -9.50
N PHE A 125 -9.09 10.95 -8.69
CA PHE A 125 -10.05 11.61 -7.81
C PHE A 125 -10.30 13.06 -8.23
N ALA A 126 -11.55 13.52 -8.22
CA ALA A 126 -11.91 14.89 -8.58
C ALA A 126 -11.90 15.82 -7.35
N PRO A 127 -10.94 16.78 -7.23
CA PRO A 127 -10.79 17.62 -6.03
C PRO A 127 -11.76 18.82 -6.01
N ILE A 128 -13.06 18.59 -6.27
CA ILE A 128 -14.05 19.66 -6.47
C ILE A 128 -14.17 20.56 -5.23
N GLU A 129 -14.26 19.97 -4.04
CA GLU A 129 -14.41 20.71 -2.79
C GLU A 129 -13.19 21.60 -2.51
N PHE A 130 -11.99 21.02 -2.61
CA PHE A 130 -10.73 21.74 -2.38
C PHE A 130 -10.58 22.93 -3.34
N ILE A 131 -10.84 22.73 -4.64
CA ILE A 131 -10.76 23.80 -5.63
C ILE A 131 -11.78 24.90 -5.36
N THR A 132 -12.97 24.55 -4.87
CA THR A 132 -13.99 25.52 -4.49
C THR A 132 -13.51 26.40 -3.33
N TYR A 133 -12.99 25.82 -2.26
CA TYR A 133 -12.44 26.59 -1.14
C TYR A 133 -11.17 27.35 -1.50
N LEU A 134 -10.33 26.80 -2.38
CA LEU A 134 -9.13 27.49 -2.86
C LEU A 134 -9.51 28.79 -3.56
N ARG A 135 -10.53 28.76 -4.44
CA ARG A 135 -11.04 29.95 -5.13
C ARG A 135 -11.63 30.97 -4.16
N GLN A 136 -12.36 30.52 -3.14
CA GLN A 136 -12.94 31.40 -2.11
C GLN A 136 -11.88 32.07 -1.22
N ALA A 137 -10.76 31.41 -0.98
CA ALA A 137 -9.70 31.93 -0.12
C ALA A 137 -8.79 32.97 -0.81
N VAL A 138 -8.77 33.01 -2.15
CA VAL A 138 -7.94 33.92 -2.97
C VAL A 138 -8.72 35.02 -3.68
N SER A 139 -10.05 35.02 -3.55
CA SER A 139 -10.95 36.08 -4.06
C SER A 139 -11.18 37.12 -2.98
#